data_AF-A0A2D4YYM3-F1
#
_entry.id   AF-A0A2D4YYM3-F1
#
_cell.length_a   1.000
_cell.length_b   1.000
_cell.length_c   1.000
_cell.angle_alpha   90.00
_cell.angle_beta   90.00
_cell.angle_gamma   90.00
#
_symmetry.space_group_name_H-M   'P 1'
#
loop_
_entity.id
_entity.type
_entity.pdbx_description
1 polymer ?
#
loop_
_entity_poly.entity_id
_entity_poly.type
_entity_poly.pdbx_seq_one_letter_code
_entity_poly.pdbx_strand_id
1 'polypeptide(L)' 'MNATLRGIVYVSVWVVIWGTISSLMDWMLLVGEVYESGTAGQAITFIAYGAATVVLATRFSDRFLAASDETAADKE' A
#
# COMPACT_ATOMS: atom_id res chain seq x y z
N MET A 1 5.49 21.76 -0.53
CA MET A 1 4.18 21.07 -0.62
C MET A 1 3.61 20.97 0.79
N ASN A 2 2.30 21.21 0.98
CA ASN A 2 1.67 21.03 2.30
C ASN A 2 1.90 19.61 2.82
N ALA A 3 2.21 19.49 4.12
CA ALA A 3 2.43 18.20 4.77
C ALA A 3 1.24 17.22 4.56
N THR A 4 0.01 17.75 4.59
CA THR A 4 -1.22 17.01 4.28
C THR A 4 -1.23 16.44 2.87
N LEU A 5 -0.85 17.23 1.86
CA LEU A 5 -0.81 16.78 0.47
C LEU A 5 0.24 15.68 0.27
N ARG A 6 1.39 15.79 0.94
CA ARG A 6 2.46 14.78 0.90
C ARG A 6 2.01 13.46 1.55
N GLY A 7 1.28 13.53 2.67
CA GLY A 7 0.66 12.37 3.31
C GLY A 7 -0.37 11.70 2.41
N ILE A 8 -1.24 12.46 1.74
CA ILE A 8 -2.21 11.93 0.77
C ILE A 8 -1.47 11.20 -0.36
N VAL A 9 -0.48 11.85 -0.99
CA VAL A 9 0.31 11.23 -2.08
C VAL A 9 0.99 9.95 -1.60
N TYR A 10 1.56 9.95 -0.39
CA TYR A 10 2.22 8.78 0.19
C TYR A 10 1.25 7.60 0.33
N VAL A 11 0.08 7.83 0.93
CA VAL A 11 -0.95 6.79 1.08
C VAL A 11 -1.45 6.33 -0.29
N SER A 12 -1.70 7.25 -1.22
CA SER A 12 -2.16 6.92 -2.57
C SER A 12 -1.20 6.00 -3.31
N VAL A 13 0.12 6.24 -3.22
CA VAL A 13 1.13 5.36 -3.84
C VAL A 13 1.06 3.95 -3.26
N TRP A 14 0.98 3.82 -1.93
CA TRP A 14 0.84 2.51 -1.29
C TRP A 14 -0.46 1.79 -1.66
N VAL A 15 -1.57 2.51 -1.79
CA VAL A 15 -2.85 1.95 -2.24
C VAL A 15 -2.76 1.43 -3.68
N VAL A 16 -2.11 2.17 -4.58
CA VAL A 16 -1.91 1.73 -5.97
C VAL A 16 -1.01 0.49 -6.03
N ILE A 17 0.08 0.47 -5.26
CA ILE A 17 0.97 -0.70 -5.18
C ILE A 17 0.20 -1.93 -4.68
N TRP A 18 -0.54 -1.78 -3.58
CA TRP A 18 -1.38 -2.85 -3.05
C TRP A 18 -2.37 -3.36 -4.07
N GLY A 19 -3.17 -2.47 -4.67
CA GLY A 19 -4.21 -2.84 -5.63
C GLY A 19 -3.65 -3.52 -6.88
N THR A 20 -2.46 -3.09 -7.35
CA THR A 20 -1.81 -3.70 -8.51
C THR A 20 -1.32 -5.11 -8.19
N ILE A 21 -0.64 -5.29 -7.04
CA ILE A 21 -0.12 -6.59 -6.62
C ILE A 21 -1.26 -7.55 -6.30
N SER A 22 -2.29 -7.10 -5.59
CA SER A 22 -3.44 -7.94 -5.25
C SER A 22 -4.22 -8.36 -6.49
N SER A 23 -4.43 -7.47 -7.46
CA SER A 23 -5.06 -7.82 -8.74
C SER A 23 -4.23 -8.82 -9.55
N LEU A 24 -2.89 -8.70 -9.53
CA LEU A 24 -2.00 -9.64 -10.21
C LEU A 24 -2.04 -11.02 -9.56
N MET A 25 -2.01 -11.08 -8.22
CA MET A 25 -2.08 -12.34 -7.47
C MET A 25 -3.45 -13.00 -7.59
N ASP A 26 -4.53 -12.22 -7.58
CA ASP A 26 -5.89 -12.70 -7.82
C ASP A 26 -6.00 -13.36 -9.20
N TRP A 27 -5.46 -12.70 -10.24
CA TRP A 27 -5.41 -13.26 -11.58
C TRP A 27 -4.57 -14.54 -11.65
N MET A 28 -3.40 -14.59 -11.00
CA MET A 28 -2.54 -15.77 -11.00
C MET A 28 -3.20 -16.96 -10.28
N LEU A 29 -3.89 -16.73 -9.17
CA LEU A 29 -4.59 -17.77 -8.42
C LEU A 29 -5.84 -18.30 -9.16
N LEU A 30 -6.55 -17.42 -9.87
CA LEU A 30 -7.65 -17.80 -10.76
C LEU A 30 -7.16 -18.64 -11.94
N VAL A 31 -6.07 -18.23 -12.60
CA VAL A 31 -5.49 -18.96 -13.74
C VAL A 31 -4.87 -20.30 -13.31
N GLY A 32 -4.39 -20.40 -12.07
CA GLY A 32 -3.83 -21.63 -11.52
C GLY A 32 -4.85 -22.66 -11.01
N GLU A 33 -6.17 -22.40 -11.16
CA GLU A 33 -7.27 -23.18 -10.56
C GLU A 33 -7.11 -23.45 -9.04
N VAL A 34 -6.37 -22.57 -8.34
CA VAL A 34 -6.14 -22.73 -6.89
C VAL A 34 -7.42 -22.44 -6.11
N TYR A 35 -8.28 -21.54 -6.62
CA TYR A 35 -9.61 -21.24 -6.10
C TYR A 35 -10.58 -20.81 -7.22
N GLU A 36 -11.86 -21.21 -7.13
CA GLU A 36 -12.91 -20.74 -8.06
C GLU A 36 -13.25 -19.26 -7.83
N SER A 37 -13.71 -18.59 -8.90
CA SER A 37 -14.15 -17.19 -8.86
C SER A 37 -15.28 -16.99 -7.84
N GLY A 38 -15.15 -15.99 -6.95
CA GLY A 38 -16.16 -15.69 -5.93
C GLY A 38 -16.04 -16.48 -4.62
N THR A 39 -14.94 -17.21 -4.43
CA THR A 39 -14.67 -17.94 -3.18
C THR A 39 -13.92 -17.10 -2.14
N ALA A 40 -13.97 -17.53 -0.88
CA ALA A 40 -13.28 -16.86 0.23
C ALA A 40 -11.75 -16.70 0.01
N GLY A 41 -11.13 -17.52 -0.85
CA GLY A 41 -9.71 -17.42 -1.20
C GLY A 41 -9.32 -16.09 -1.86
N GLN A 42 -10.19 -15.54 -2.70
CA GLN A 42 -9.99 -14.23 -3.34
C GLN A 42 -9.97 -13.09 -2.30
N ALA A 43 -10.90 -13.12 -1.35
CA ALA A 43 -10.97 -12.12 -0.27
C ALA A 43 -9.77 -12.23 0.68
N ILE A 44 -9.37 -13.45 1.04
CA ILE A 44 -8.22 -13.70 1.94
C ILE A 44 -6.93 -13.18 1.30
N THR A 45 -6.72 -13.39 0.00
CA THR A 45 -5.53 -12.92 -0.70
C THR A 45 -5.46 -11.39 -0.69
N PHE A 46 -6.58 -10.72 -0.99
CA PHE A 46 -6.65 -9.25 -0.96
C PHE A 46 -6.37 -8.67 0.43
N ILE A 47 -6.95 -9.26 1.48
CA ILE A 47 -6.78 -8.82 2.87
C ILE A 47 -5.34 -9.09 3.34
N ALA A 48 -4.76 -10.25 3.02
CA ALA A 48 -3.40 -10.59 3.41
C ALA A 48 -2.37 -9.65 2.78
N TYR A 49 -2.48 -9.40 1.47
CA TYR A 49 -1.61 -8.43 0.79
C TYR A 49 -1.85 -6.99 1.28
N GLY A 50 -3.09 -6.66 1.66
CA GLY A 50 -3.42 -5.36 2.24
C GLY A 50 -2.75 -5.14 3.58
N ALA A 51 -2.88 -6.11 4.49
CA ALA A 51 -2.23 -6.07 5.79
C ALA A 51 -0.70 -5.95 5.67
N ALA A 52 -0.08 -6.73 4.78
CA ALA A 52 1.36 -6.64 4.51
C ALA A 52 1.75 -5.24 4.00
N THR A 53 0.98 -4.68 3.06
CA THR A 53 1.23 -3.33 2.53
C THR A 53 1.11 -2.27 3.63
N VAL A 54 0.11 -2.37 4.51
CA VAL A 54 -0.06 -1.45 5.65
C VAL A 54 1.12 -1.53 6.61
N VAL A 55 1.63 -2.73 6.90
CA VAL A 55 2.82 -2.90 7.76
C VAL A 55 4.05 -2.26 7.11
N LEU A 56 4.27 -2.43 5.81
CA LEU A 56 5.37 -1.75 5.13
C LEU A 56 5.17 -0.22 5.09
N ALA A 57 3.96 0.25 4.80
CA ALA A 57 3.64 1.66 4.72
C ALA A 57 3.83 2.37 6.07
N THR A 58 3.44 1.73 7.17
CA THR A 58 3.63 2.24 8.54
C THR A 58 5.09 2.16 8.99
N ARG A 59 5.87 1.18 8.51
CA ARG A 59 7.30 1.10 8.80
C ARG A 59 8.14 2.11 8.01
N PHE A 60 7.76 2.41 6.77
CA PHE A 60 8.46 3.38 5.92
C PHE A 60 7.94 4.81 6.03
N SER A 61 6.84 5.03 6.75
CA SER A 61 6.23 6.36 6.92
C SER A 61 7.21 7.32 7.57
N ASP A 62 7.93 6.86 8.60
CA ASP A 62 8.89 7.68 9.34
C ASP A 62 10.00 8.20 8.43
N ARG A 63 10.52 7.37 7.53
CA ARG A 63 11.58 7.79 6.60
C ARG A 63 11.11 8.81 5.56
N PHE A 64 9.87 8.71 5.11
CA PHE A 64 9.34 9.58 4.05
C PHE A 64 8.69 10.85 4.60
N LEU A 65 8.17 10.79 5.84
CA LEU A 65 7.55 11.90 6.55
C LEU A 65 8.55 12.66 7.44
N ALA A 66 9.55 12.02 8.06
CA ALA A 66 10.59 12.71 8.86
C ALA A 66 11.57 13.53 8.00
N ALA A 67 11.75 13.18 6.72
CA ALA A 67 12.43 14.02 5.73
C ALA A 67 11.71 15.36 5.45
N SER A 68 10.69 15.71 6.24
CA SER A 68 9.93 16.96 6.17
C SER A 68 10.29 17.93 7.30
N ASP A 69 10.68 17.44 8.48
CA ASP A 69 11.03 18.31 9.62
C ASP A 69 12.30 19.13 9.32
N GLU A 70 13.25 18.54 8.59
CA GLU A 70 14.50 19.21 8.21
C GLU A 70 14.29 20.34 7.17
N THR A 71 13.26 20.23 6.30
CA THR A 71 12.94 21.28 5.31
C THR A 71 12.04 22.38 5.89
N ALA A 72 11.35 22.11 7.00
CA ALA A 72 10.56 23.10 7.74
C ALA A 72 11.42 23.89 8.72
N ALA A 73 12.38 23.25 9.40
CA ALA A 73 13.31 23.89 10.34
C ALA A 73 14.31 24.84 9.66
N ASP A 74 14.64 24.65 8.38
CA ASP A 74 15.49 25.57 7.59
C ASP A 74 14.78 26.88 7.21
N LYS A 75 13.48 27.02 7.53
CA LYS A 75 12.70 28.25 7.27
C LYS A 75 12.31 29.05 8.51
N GLU A 76 12.79 28.69 9.70
CA GLU A 76 12.60 29.45 10.95
C GLU A 76 13.84 30.23 11.38
#